data_AF-A0A218ZRJ1-F1
#
_entry.id   AF-A0A218ZRJ1-F1
#
_cell.length_a   1.000
_cell.length_b   1.000
_cell.length_c   1.000
_cell.angle_alpha   90.00
_cell.angle_beta   90.00
_cell.angle_gamma   90.00
#
_symmetry.space_group_name_H-M   'P 1'
#
loop_
_entity.id
_entity.type
_entity.pdbx_description
1 polymer ?
#
loop_
_entity_poly.entity_id
_entity_poly.type
_entity_poly.pdbx_seq_one_letter_code
_entity_poly.pdbx_strand_id
1 'polypeptide(L)'
;MEMTEIEEVVYELRKISKILLFTNSNIIETELTKFMVTDERKKMWVLTDGIRMPKEIAKLVGVSTTSISRFLTLTVSVGLIEYEKGKPPIRVLDYAPSGWVELLNDTEAFVGSPED
;
A
#
# COMPACT_ATOMS: atom_id res chain seq x y z
N MET A 1 -14.70 30.56 -2.93
CA MET A 1 -14.36 30.14 -4.30
C MET A 1 -15.40 29.11 -4.66
N GLU A 2 -16.22 29.37 -5.66
CA GLU A 2 -17.26 28.45 -6.12
C GLU A 2 -16.57 27.25 -6.78
N MET A 3 -16.99 26.03 -6.43
CA MET A 3 -16.43 24.81 -7.02
C MET A 3 -16.94 24.68 -8.45
N THR A 4 -16.10 24.18 -9.34
CA THR A 4 -16.54 23.79 -10.69
C THR A 4 -17.37 22.51 -10.63
N GLU A 5 -18.24 22.29 -11.62
CA GLU A 5 -19.05 21.07 -11.75
C GLU A 5 -18.18 19.79 -11.68
N ILE A 6 -16.98 19.80 -12.27
CA ILE A 6 -16.03 18.68 -12.21
C ILE A 6 -15.54 18.44 -10.77
N GLU A 7 -15.24 19.51 -10.04
CA GLU A 7 -14.80 19.41 -8.64
C GLU A 7 -15.90 18.86 -7.73
N GLU A 8 -17.16 19.23 -7.98
CA GLU A 8 -18.32 18.69 -7.27
C GLU A 8 -18.48 17.19 -7.53
N VAL A 9 -18.39 16.76 -8.79
CA VAL A 9 -18.44 15.33 -9.15
C VAL A 9 -17.31 14.55 -8.48
N VAL A 10 -16.07 15.06 -8.52
CA VAL A 10 -14.93 14.41 -7.86
C VAL A 10 -15.14 14.33 -6.35
N TYR A 11 -15.70 15.37 -5.74
CA TYR A 11 -16.01 15.40 -4.32
C TYR A 11 -17.04 14.34 -3.92
N GLU A 12 -18.13 14.21 -4.69
CA GLU A 12 -19.14 13.17 -4.47
C GLU A 12 -18.59 11.76 -4.70
N LEU A 13 -17.76 11.56 -5.73
CA LEU A 13 -17.08 10.27 -5.97
C LEU A 13 -16.17 9.88 -4.79
N ARG A 14 -15.45 10.84 -4.20
CA ARG A 14 -14.64 10.59 -3.00
C ARG A 14 -15.50 10.19 -1.79
N LYS A 15 -16.66 10.82 -1.61
CA LYS A 15 -17.60 10.42 -0.54
C LYS A 15 -18.10 9.00 -0.75
N ILE A 16 -18.57 8.68 -1.96
CA ILE A 16 -19.05 7.34 -2.30
C ILE A 16 -17.95 6.31 -2.07
N SER A 17 -16.73 6.57 -2.55
CA SER A 17 -15.57 5.71 -2.34
C SER A 17 -15.30 5.45 -0.85
N LYS A 18 -15.34 6.49 0.00
CA LYS A 18 -15.16 6.32 1.45
C LYS A 18 -16.27 5.48 2.10
N ILE A 19 -17.53 5.69 1.72
CA ILE A 19 -18.66 4.90 2.24
C ILE A 19 -18.52 3.42 1.84
N LEU A 20 -18.15 3.16 0.59
CA LEU A 20 -17.89 1.81 0.10
C LEU A 20 -16.73 1.16 0.87
N LEU A 21 -15.65 1.91 1.11
CA LEU A 21 -14.51 1.41 1.86
C LEU A 21 -14.88 1.05 3.30
N PHE A 22 -15.61 1.92 4.00
CA PHE A 22 -16.02 1.64 5.39
C PHE A 22 -16.94 0.42 5.48
N THR A 23 -17.93 0.33 4.58
CA THR A 23 -18.90 -0.77 4.60
C THR A 23 -18.30 -2.11 4.19
N ASN A 24 -17.22 -2.12 3.40
CA ASN A 24 -16.62 -3.34 2.86
C ASN A 24 -15.21 -3.62 3.39
N SER A 25 -14.70 -2.85 4.35
CA SER A 25 -13.33 -2.95 4.88
C SER A 25 -12.91 -4.38 5.24
N ASN A 26 -13.76 -5.11 5.96
CA ASN A 26 -13.52 -6.51 6.35
C ASN A 26 -13.43 -7.47 5.15
N ILE A 27 -14.30 -7.26 4.14
CA ILE A 27 -14.31 -8.08 2.91
C ILE A 27 -13.04 -7.80 2.10
N ILE A 28 -12.69 -6.52 1.96
CA ILE A 28 -11.47 -6.08 1.26
C ILE A 28 -10.24 -6.68 1.94
N GLU A 29 -10.14 -6.61 3.26
CA GLU A 29 -9.03 -7.21 4.00
C GLU A 29 -8.95 -8.73 3.79
N THR A 30 -10.09 -9.41 3.79
CA THR A 30 -10.17 -10.86 3.50
C THR A 30 -9.64 -11.18 2.10
N GLU A 31 -10.03 -10.39 1.10
CA GLU A 31 -9.54 -10.56 -0.27
C GLU A 31 -8.05 -10.25 -0.40
N LEU A 32 -7.56 -9.17 0.22
CA LEU A 32 -6.14 -8.81 0.22
C LEU A 32 -5.29 -9.89 0.91
N THR A 33 -5.79 -10.50 1.99
CA THR A 33 -5.08 -11.55 2.75
C THR A 33 -4.72 -12.77 1.88
N LYS A 34 -5.48 -13.04 0.80
CA LYS A 34 -5.15 -14.11 -0.17
C LYS A 34 -3.81 -13.87 -0.87
N PHE A 35 -3.38 -12.61 -0.97
CA PHE A 35 -2.11 -12.19 -1.57
C PHE A 35 -1.07 -11.79 -0.51
N MET A 36 -1.52 -11.25 0.62
CA MET A 36 -0.72 -10.71 1.73
C MET A 36 -0.64 -11.70 2.90
N VAL A 37 -0.26 -12.94 2.59
CA VAL A 37 -0.29 -14.04 3.57
C VAL A 37 0.72 -13.84 4.70
N THR A 38 1.89 -13.28 4.40
CA THR A 38 2.97 -13.08 5.38
C THR A 38 3.04 -11.64 5.86
N ASP A 39 3.58 -11.42 7.06
CA ASP A 39 3.73 -10.08 7.62
C ASP A 39 4.66 -9.21 6.76
N GLU A 40 5.69 -9.78 6.13
CA GLU A 40 6.51 -9.04 5.17
C GLU A 40 5.68 -8.54 3.98
N ARG A 41 4.76 -9.36 3.45
CA ARG A 41 3.89 -8.94 2.35
C ARG A 41 2.90 -7.87 2.78
N LYS A 42 2.35 -7.97 3.99
CA LYS A 42 1.50 -6.92 4.58
C LYS A 42 2.29 -5.61 4.73
N LYS A 43 3.51 -5.65 5.27
CA LYS A 43 4.40 -4.48 5.36
C LYS A 43 4.71 -3.88 3.97
N MET A 44 5.01 -4.72 2.96
CA MET A 44 5.20 -4.27 1.57
C MET A 44 3.95 -3.57 1.02
N TRP A 45 2.75 -4.12 1.27
CA TRP A 45 1.48 -3.50 0.88
C TRP A 45 1.33 -2.10 1.49
N VAL A 46 1.54 -1.97 2.79
CA VAL A 46 1.42 -0.69 3.51
C VAL A 46 2.42 0.34 2.97
N LEU A 47 3.66 -0.06 2.68
CA LEU A 47 4.71 0.82 2.16
C LEU A 47 4.59 1.13 0.66
N THR A 48 3.67 0.49 -0.07
CA THR A 48 3.40 0.75 -1.50
C THR A 48 2.40 1.90 -1.65
N ASP A 49 2.76 3.08 -1.16
CA ASP A 49 1.92 4.27 -1.06
C ASP A 49 2.20 5.33 -2.15
N GLY A 50 3.02 5.00 -3.16
CA GLY A 50 3.45 5.95 -4.18
C GLY A 50 4.60 6.87 -3.73
N ILE A 51 5.19 6.67 -2.55
CA ILE A 51 6.29 7.50 -2.03
C ILE A 51 7.65 6.82 -2.24
N ARG A 52 7.76 5.54 -1.86
CA ARG A 52 9.06 4.83 -1.77
C ARG A 52 9.36 3.99 -2.99
N MET A 53 10.63 3.95 -3.40
CA MET A 53 11.08 3.05 -4.46
C MET A 53 11.16 1.60 -3.96
N PRO A 54 11.03 0.58 -4.84
CA PRO A 54 11.04 -0.83 -4.41
C PRO A 54 12.28 -1.24 -3.59
N LYS A 55 13.44 -0.64 -3.88
CA LYS A 55 14.68 -0.87 -3.11
C LYS A 55 14.57 -0.39 -1.66
N GLU A 56 13.91 0.74 -1.43
CA GLU A 56 13.70 1.30 -0.10
C GLU A 56 12.67 0.48 0.67
N ILE A 57 11.58 0.08 0.01
CA ILE A 57 10.57 -0.83 0.58
C ILE A 57 11.25 -2.13 1.02
N ALA A 58 12.08 -2.74 0.17
CA ALA A 58 12.80 -3.97 0.52
C ALA A 58 13.71 -3.78 1.75
N LYS A 59 14.43 -2.66 1.82
CA LYS A 59 15.29 -2.32 2.96
C LYS A 59 14.48 -2.18 4.25
N LEU A 60 13.38 -1.41 4.22
CA LEU A 60 12.53 -1.20 5.38
C LEU A 60 11.93 -2.51 5.86
N VAL A 61 11.38 -3.33 4.97
CA VAL A 61 10.75 -4.61 5.35
C VAL A 61 11.79 -5.66 5.78
N GLY A 62 13.07 -5.50 5.43
CA GLY A 62 14.12 -6.48 5.73
C GLY A 62 14.14 -7.68 4.76
N VAL A 63 13.77 -7.46 3.49
CA VAL A 63 13.73 -8.52 2.47
C VAL A 63 14.67 -8.24 1.29
N SER A 64 14.89 -9.26 0.46
CA SER A 64 15.65 -9.10 -0.78
C SER A 64 14.89 -8.24 -1.81
N THR A 65 15.64 -7.58 -2.70
CA THR A 65 15.07 -6.88 -3.86
C THR A 65 14.29 -7.82 -4.79
N THR A 66 14.71 -9.09 -4.89
CA THR A 66 13.97 -10.12 -5.63
C THR A 66 12.60 -10.40 -5.01
N SER A 67 12.50 -10.38 -3.67
CA SER A 67 11.23 -10.60 -2.96
C SER A 67 10.22 -9.50 -3.27
N ILE A 68 10.64 -8.22 -3.21
CA ILE A 68 9.76 -7.10 -3.58
C ILE A 68 9.42 -7.12 -5.07
N SER A 69 10.35 -7.50 -5.96
CA SER A 69 10.03 -7.62 -7.39
C SER A 69 8.99 -8.70 -7.65
N ARG A 70 9.07 -9.86 -6.99
CA ARG A 70 8.05 -10.92 -7.11
C ARG A 70 6.70 -10.48 -6.56
N PHE A 71 6.71 -9.76 -5.43
CA PHE A 71 5.52 -9.16 -4.85
C PHE A 71 4.83 -8.22 -5.86
N LEU A 72 5.57 -7.24 -6.38
CA LEU A 72 5.05 -6.25 -7.33
C LEU A 72 4.53 -6.90 -8.62
N THR A 73 5.27 -7.87 -9.18
CA THR A 73 4.81 -8.60 -10.37
C THR A 73 3.47 -9.30 -10.12
N LEU A 74 3.32 -9.99 -8.99
CA LEU A 74 2.07 -10.64 -8.63
C LEU A 74 0.94 -9.63 -8.48
N THR A 75 1.12 -8.59 -7.67
CA THR A 75 0.06 -7.62 -7.34
C THR A 75 -0.35 -6.76 -8.52
N VAL A 76 0.60 -6.43 -9.41
CA VAL A 76 0.31 -5.76 -10.69
C VAL A 76 -0.51 -6.68 -11.60
N SER A 77 -0.14 -7.96 -11.70
CA SER A 77 -0.85 -8.91 -12.57
C SER A 77 -2.32 -9.12 -12.19
N VAL A 78 -2.68 -8.90 -10.92
CA VAL A 78 -4.06 -8.98 -10.42
C VAL A 78 -4.71 -7.60 -10.23
N GLY A 79 -4.08 -6.52 -10.68
CA GLY A 79 -4.65 -5.17 -10.66
C GLY A 79 -4.79 -4.53 -9.28
N LEU A 80 -4.00 -4.96 -8.29
CA LEU A 80 -4.00 -4.37 -6.95
C LEU A 80 -3.03 -3.18 -6.80
N ILE A 81 -1.97 -3.16 -7.61
CA ILE A 81 -0.93 -2.13 -7.61
C ILE A 81 -0.71 -1.64 -9.04
N GLU A 82 -0.52 -0.33 -9.17
CA GLU A 82 0.03 0.30 -10.36
C GLU A 82 1.53 0.51 -10.16
N TYR A 83 2.33 0.08 -11.13
CA TYR A 83 3.78 0.24 -11.06
C TYR A 83 4.38 0.39 -12.46
N GLU A 84 5.11 1.48 -12.64
CA GLU A 84 5.93 1.73 -13.82
C GLU A 84 7.40 1.80 -13.41
N LYS A 85 8.28 1.24 -14.24
CA LYS A 85 9.72 1.27 -13.96
C LYS A 85 10.20 2.71 -13.80
N GLY A 86 10.89 2.98 -12.69
CA GLY A 86 11.43 4.31 -12.38
C GLY A 86 10.48 5.21 -11.59
N LYS A 87 9.27 4.75 -11.27
CA LYS A 87 8.33 5.45 -10.37
C LYS A 87 8.07 4.60 -9.12
N PRO A 88 7.71 5.22 -7.98
CA PRO A 88 7.22 4.47 -6.83
C PRO A 88 5.94 3.68 -7.19
N PRO A 89 5.80 2.42 -6.76
CA PRO A 89 4.56 1.68 -6.90
C PRO A 89 3.47 2.28 -6.00
N ILE A 90 2.21 2.22 -6.44
CA ILE A 90 1.06 2.75 -5.71
C ILE A 90 -0.09 1.72 -5.71
N ARG A 91 -0.79 1.58 -4.58
CA ARG A 91 -2.00 0.77 -4.51
C ARG A 91 -3.13 1.40 -5.34
N VAL A 92 -3.88 0.58 -6.07
CA VAL A 92 -5.10 1.01 -6.77
C VAL A 92 -6.17 1.44 -5.77
N LEU A 93 -6.34 0.65 -4.71
CA LEU A 93 -7.17 1.02 -3.57
C LEU A 93 -6.28 1.58 -2.48
N ASP A 94 -6.40 2.88 -2.21
CA ASP A 94 -5.67 3.53 -1.12
C ASP A 94 -6.25 3.14 0.25
N TYR A 95 -5.99 1.90 0.63
CA TYR A 95 -6.42 1.28 1.87
C TYR A 95 -5.33 0.36 2.40
N ALA A 96 -5.02 0.52 3.68
CA ALA A 96 -4.19 -0.38 4.45
C ALA A 96 -4.95 -0.74 5.74
N PRO A 97 -5.21 -2.03 6.00
CA PRO A 97 -5.77 -2.47 7.28
C PRO A 97 -4.94 -1.96 8.46
N SER A 98 -5.59 -1.47 9.53
CA SER A 98 -4.91 -0.85 10.67
C SER A 98 -3.90 -1.80 11.33
N GLY A 99 -4.28 -3.07 11.53
CA GLY A 99 -3.38 -4.07 12.11
C GLY A 99 -2.14 -4.34 11.25
N TRP A 100 -2.16 -4.02 9.95
CA TRP A 100 -0.97 -4.16 9.09
C TRP A 100 -0.07 -2.93 9.19
N VAL A 101 -0.66 -1.74 9.39
CA VAL A 101 0.10 -0.52 9.66
C VAL A 101 0.89 -0.65 10.97
N GLU A 102 0.28 -1.28 11.99
CA GLU A 102 0.94 -1.54 13.27
C GLU A 102 2.22 -2.38 13.14
N LEU A 103 2.31 -3.26 12.13
CA LEU A 103 3.51 -4.06 11.85
C LEU A 103 4.74 -3.19 11.49
N LEU A 104 4.53 -1.94 11.05
CA LEU A 104 5.63 -1.02 10.73
C LEU A 104 6.25 -0.37 11.97
N ASN A 105 5.53 -0.31 13.10
CA ASN A 105 6.08 0.25 14.34
C ASN A 105 7.27 -0.58 14.87
N ASP A 106 7.24 -1.89 14.65
CA ASP A 106 8.37 -2.79 14.96
C ASP A 106 9.55 -2.64 13.99
N THR A 107 9.31 -2.00 12.84
CA THR A 107 10.25 -1.93 11.73
C THR A 107 11.11 -0.67 11.80
N GLU A 108 10.56 0.46 12.27
CA GLU A 108 11.32 1.70 12.48
C GLU A 108 12.38 1.56 13.60
N ALA A 109 12.14 0.70 14.60
CA ALA A 109 13.11 0.38 15.64
C ALA A 109 14.42 -0.24 15.09
N PHE A 110 14.38 -0.91 13.92
CA PHE A 110 15.54 -1.55 13.31
C PHE A 110 16.41 -0.58 12.49
N VAL A 111 15.89 0.60 12.14
CA VAL A 111 16.60 1.62 11.35
C VAL A 111 17.29 2.66 12.26
N GLY A 112 16.98 2.64 13.56
CA GLY A 112 17.49 3.55 14.60
C GLY A 112 18.82 3.14 15.26
N SER A 113 19.76 2.55 14.52
CA SER A 113 21.17 2.50 14.96
C SER A 113 22.08 3.00 13.83
N PRO A 114 22.26 4.32 13.71
CA PRO A 114 23.42 4.88 13.05
C PRO A 114 24.63 4.78 13.99
N GLU A 115 25.63 4.02 13.53
CA GLU A 115 27.07 4.14 13.86
C GLU A 115 27.52 3.87 15.31
N ASP A 116 28.16 2.70 15.49
CA ASP A 116 29.46 2.59 16.18
C ASP A 116 30.52 2.23 15.12
#